data_AF-C8VWL5-F1
#
_entry.id   AF-C8VWL5-F1
#
_cell.length_a   1.000
_cell.length_b   1.000
_cell.length_c   1.000
_cell.angle_alpha   90.00
_cell.angle_beta   90.00
_cell.angle_gamma   90.00
#
_symmetry.space_group_name_H-M   'P 1'
#
loop_
_entity.id
_entity.type
_entity.pdbx_description
1 polymer ?
#
loop_
_entity_poly.entity_id
_entity_poly.type
_entity_poly.pdbx_seq_one_letter_code
_entity_poly.pdbx_strand_id
1 'polypeptide(L)' 'MANLPPDKRSFTLTMNKETYEKIAAIAEKERRSVTFMINELIEEALKRREKK' A
#
# COMPACT_ATOMS: atom_id res chain seq x y z
N MET A 1 -7.50 6.16 -28.72
CA MET A 1 -6.38 6.10 -27.76
C MET A 1 -6.49 4.77 -27.04
N ALA A 2 -5.47 3.91 -27.13
CA ALA A 2 -5.52 2.62 -26.45
C ALA A 2 -5.53 2.85 -24.93
N ASN A 3 -6.53 2.30 -24.23
CA ASN A 3 -6.53 2.17 -22.77
C ASN A 3 -5.43 1.17 -22.40
N LEU A 4 -4.17 1.62 -22.36
CA LEU A 4 -3.09 0.83 -21.79
C LEU A 4 -3.44 0.61 -20.30
N PRO A 5 -3.49 -0.65 -19.84
CA PRO A 5 -3.70 -0.91 -18.42
C PRO A 5 -2.59 -0.22 -17.61
N PRO A 6 -2.90 0.29 -16.41
CA PRO A 6 -1.89 0.94 -15.58
C PRO A 6 -0.68 0.03 -15.40
N ASP A 7 0.53 0.58 -15.59
CA ASP A 7 1.80 -0.15 -15.40
C ASP A 7 1.93 -0.54 -13.92
N LYS A 8 1.38 -1.70 -13.58
CA LYS A 8 1.46 -2.27 -12.23
C LYS A 8 2.70 -3.15 -12.14
N ARG A 9 3.64 -2.77 -11.27
CA ARG A 9 4.80 -3.59 -10.93
C ARG A 9 4.46 -4.50 -9.74
N SER A 10 4.89 -5.75 -9.83
CA SER A 10 4.79 -6.71 -8.71
C SER A 10 6.13 -6.79 -8.00
N PHE A 11 6.10 -6.82 -6.66
CA PHE A 11 7.30 -6.98 -5.84
C PHE A 11 6.98 -7.83 -4.61
N THR A 12 8.01 -8.42 -4.01
CA THR A 12 7.92 -9.09 -2.72
C THR A 12 8.46 -8.15 -1.65
N LEU A 13 7.75 -8.03 -0.53
CA LEU A 13 8.13 -7.19 0.60
C LEU A 13 8.32 -8.07 1.83
N THR A 14 9.44 -7.89 2.52
CA THR A 14 9.66 -8.46 3.86
C THR A 14 9.37 -7.40 4.90
N MET A 15 8.57 -7.72 5.91
CA MET A 15 8.27 -6.86 7.04
C MET A 15 8.12 -7.69 8.31
N ASN A 16 8.17 -7.03 9.47
CA ASN A 16 7.93 -7.73 10.73
C ASN A 16 6.45 -8.19 10.81
N LYS A 17 6.22 -9.27 11.58
CA LYS A 17 4.89 -9.88 11.73
C LYS A 17 3.87 -8.91 12.36
N GLU A 18 4.27 -8.20 13.40
CA GLU A 18 3.38 -7.30 14.16
C GLU A 18 2.83 -6.16 13.29
N THR A 19 3.67 -5.55 12.45
CA THR A 19 3.28 -4.50 11.51
C THR A 19 2.34 -5.07 10.44
N TYR A 20 2.63 -6.26 9.91
CA TYR A 20 1.74 -6.91 8.97
C TYR A 20 0.34 -7.13 9.59
N GLU A 21 0.28 -7.68 10.80
CA GLU A 21 -0.99 -7.94 11.50
C GLU A 21 -1.76 -6.65 11.77
N LYS A 22 -1.08 -5.56 12.16
CA LYS A 22 -1.72 -4.24 12.32
C LYS A 22 -2.31 -3.73 11.01
N ILE A 23 -1.57 -3.81 9.90
CA ILE A 23 -2.06 -3.39 8.59
C ILE A 23 -3.23 -4.26 8.15
N ALA A 24 -3.16 -5.58 8.37
CA ALA A 24 -4.23 -6.51 8.03
C ALA A 24 -5.52 -6.22 8.81
N ALA A 25 -5.43 -5.95 10.11
CA ALA A 25 -6.59 -5.60 10.93
C ALA A 25 -7.26 -4.29 10.48
N ILE A 26 -6.47 -3.30 10.06
CA ILE A 26 -7.00 -2.04 9.49
C ILE A 26 -7.68 -2.31 8.15
N ALA A 27 -7.03 -3.06 7.26
CA ALA A 27 -7.57 -3.42 5.96
C ALA A 27 -8.92 -4.15 6.09
N GLU A 28 -9.03 -5.08 7.05
CA GLU A 28 -10.27 -5.80 7.34
C GLU A 28 -11.37 -4.85 7.83
N LYS A 29 -11.06 -3.97 8.79
CA LYS A 29 -12.01 -2.97 9.31
C LYS A 29 -12.55 -2.06 8.21
N GLU A 30 -11.71 -1.71 7.24
CA GLU A 30 -12.05 -0.81 6.14
C GLU A 30 -12.59 -1.54 4.90
N ARG A 31 -12.69 -2.87 4.95
CA ARG A 31 -13.09 -3.73 3.81
C ARG A 31 -12.23 -3.48 2.56
N ARG A 32 -10.93 -3.30 2.78
CA ARG A 32 -9.90 -3.10 1.73
C ARG A 32 -8.93 -4.27 1.71
N SER A 33 -8.15 -4.39 0.63
CA SER A 33 -7.06 -5.37 0.58
C SER A 33 -5.83 -4.86 1.32
N VAL A 34 -5.06 -5.76 1.90
CA VAL A 34 -3.78 -5.44 2.55
C VAL A 34 -2.84 -4.71 1.59
N THR A 35 -2.77 -5.14 0.33
CA THR A 35 -1.99 -4.48 -0.72
C THR A 35 -2.42 -3.03 -0.94
N PHE A 36 -3.73 -2.76 -0.96
CA PHE A 36 -4.24 -1.41 -1.10
C PHE A 36 -3.81 -0.52 0.07
N MET A 37 -3.97 -1.01 1.31
CA MET A 37 -3.52 -0.29 2.50
C MET A 37 -2.02 -0.01 2.50
N ILE A 38 -1.20 -0.98 2.11
CA ILE A 38 0.25 -0.79 2.00
C ILE A 38 0.58 0.33 0.99
N ASN A 39 -0.09 0.34 -0.16
CA ASN A 39 0.12 1.37 -1.17
C ASN A 39 -0.28 2.76 -0.67
N GLU A 40 -1.45 2.89 -0.02
CA GLU A 40 -1.89 4.17 0.55
C GLU A 40 -0.89 4.71 1.58
N LEU A 41 -0.41 3.85 2.48
CA LEU A 41 0.58 4.23 3.49
C LEU A 41 1.91 4.70 2.87
N ILE A 42 2.35 4.04 1.79
CA ILE A 42 3.55 4.44 1.05
C ILE A 42 3.34 5.80 0.38
N GLU A 43 2.21 6.00 -0.30
CA GLU A 43 1.88 7.27 -0.95
C GLU A 43 1.81 8.44 0.03
N GLU A 44 1.19 8.24 1.20
CA GLU A 44 1.16 9.24 2.26
C GLU A 44 2.56 9.59 2.77
N ALA A 45 3.41 8.58 2.97
CA ALA A 45 4.77 8.78 3.45
C ALA A 45 5.63 9.55 2.43
N LEU A 46 5.48 9.26 1.14
CA LEU A 46 6.16 9.97 0.06
C LEU A 46 5.70 11.44 0.00
N LYS A 47 4.38 11.70 0.02
CA LYS A 47 3.82 13.06 0.05
C LYS A 47 4.36 13.88 1.23
N ARG A 48 4.58 13.26 2.40
CA ARG A 48 5.15 13.92 3.58
C ARG A 48 6.65 14.23 3.42
N ARG A 49 7.39 13.41 2.66
CA ARG A 49 8.82 13.64 2.38
C ARG A 49 9.04 14.72 1.33
N GLU A 50 8.21 14.77 0.29
CA GLU A 50 8.31 15.80 -0.76
C GLU A 50 7.98 17.21 -0.27
N LYS A 51 7.25 17.32 0.86
CA LYS A 51 6.92 18.60 1.51
C LYS A 51 8.00 19.09 2.49
N LYS A 52 9.07 18.32 2.71
CA LYS A 52 10.22 18.69 3.55
C LYS A 52 11.41 19.05 2.69
#